data_AF-A0A5C7FWE1-F1
#
_entry.id   AF-A0A5C7FWE1-F1
#
_cell.length_a   1.000
_cell.length_b   1.000
_cell.length_c   1.000
_cell.angle_alpha   90.00
_cell.angle_beta   90.00
_cell.angle_gamma   90.00
#
_symmetry.space_group_name_H-M   'P 1'
#
loop_
_entity.id
_entity.type
_entity.pdbx_description
1 polymer ?
#
loop_
_entity_poly.entity_id
_entity_poly.type
_entity_poly.pdbx_seq_one_letter_code
_entity_poly.pdbx_strand_id
1 'polypeptide(L)'
;MKTLLIISLAIFSNLFPQPDQAPVALDDVCRAIGSGNVEDLAAVMDAEVELSILDKEDLYSRDQAVSELKTFFATNTPSSFGKVHQGASKSADAEYCIGTLATAKGPFRVYVYVAKKGSGVLLQELRFERE
;
A
#
# COMPACT_ATOMS: atom_id res chain seq x y z
N MET A 1 -31.45 0.15 45.29
CA MET A 1 -30.76 1.47 45.31
C MET A 1 -29.79 1.49 44.15
N LYS A 2 -29.72 2.61 43.42
CA LYS A 2 -29.25 2.77 42.03
C LYS A 2 -27.91 2.07 41.72
N THR A 3 -27.90 1.20 40.71
CA THR A 3 -26.69 0.77 40.00
C THR A 3 -26.07 1.98 39.29
N LEU A 4 -24.82 2.31 39.62
CA LEU A 4 -24.05 3.30 38.87
C LEU A 4 -23.60 2.69 37.54
N LEU A 5 -24.11 3.24 36.45
CA LEU A 5 -23.68 2.98 35.09
C LEU A 5 -22.54 3.97 34.79
N ILE A 6 -21.29 3.49 34.70
CA ILE A 6 -20.16 4.30 34.20
C ILE A 6 -20.12 4.10 32.68
N ILE A 7 -20.75 5.02 31.95
CA ILE A 7 -20.54 5.17 30.50
C ILE A 7 -19.24 5.95 30.36
N SER A 8 -18.12 5.26 30.16
CA SER A 8 -16.90 5.89 29.66
C SER A 8 -17.04 6.06 28.16
N LEU A 9 -17.57 7.21 27.75
CA LEU A 9 -17.61 7.63 26.34
C LEU A 9 -16.22 8.19 25.98
N ALA A 10 -15.32 7.32 25.55
CA ALA A 10 -14.07 7.74 24.92
C ALA A 10 -14.40 8.24 23.50
N ILE A 11 -14.75 9.51 23.39
CA ILE A 11 -14.82 10.20 22.09
C ILE A 11 -13.37 10.44 21.67
N PHE A 12 -12.76 9.48 20.97
CA PHE A 12 -11.56 9.76 20.17
C PHE A 12 -11.98 10.62 18.98
N SER A 13 -12.17 11.91 19.22
CA SER A 13 -12.23 12.90 18.17
C SER A 13 -10.82 12.99 17.56
N ASN A 14 -10.63 12.32 16.43
CA ASN A 14 -9.55 12.65 15.49
C ASN A 14 -9.85 14.03 14.91
N LEU A 15 -9.54 15.09 15.68
CA LEU A 15 -9.59 16.48 15.26
C LEU A 15 -8.17 16.95 14.87
N PHE A 16 -7.50 16.16 14.04
CA PHE A 16 -6.31 16.63 13.36
C PHE A 16 -6.68 16.81 11.89
N PRO A 17 -6.64 18.04 11.34
CA PRO A 17 -6.70 18.20 9.90
C PRO A 17 -5.51 17.42 9.32
N GLN A 18 -5.81 16.32 8.61
CA GLN A 18 -4.79 15.69 7.79
C GLN A 18 -4.32 16.75 6.79
N PRO A 19 -3.01 16.99 6.65
CA PRO A 19 -2.51 17.87 5.61
C PRO A 19 -3.08 17.37 4.27
N ASP A 20 -3.61 18.28 3.45
CA ASP A 20 -3.97 18.00 2.07
C ASP A 20 -2.68 17.56 1.35
N GLN A 21 -2.43 16.26 1.36
CA GLN A 21 -1.36 15.66 0.59
C GLN A 21 -1.71 15.87 -0.88
N ALA A 22 -0.73 16.30 -1.67
CA ALA A 22 -0.91 16.40 -3.12
C ALA A 22 -1.50 15.07 -3.64
N PRO A 23 -2.47 15.11 -4.57
CA PRO A 23 -3.12 13.90 -5.05
C PRO A 23 -2.07 12.94 -5.62
N VAL A 24 -1.98 11.74 -5.04
CA VAL A 24 -1.09 10.67 -5.51
C VAL A 24 -1.81 9.86 -6.58
N ALA A 25 -1.15 9.63 -7.72
CA ALA A 25 -1.63 8.75 -8.77
C ALA A 25 -1.02 7.34 -8.66
N LEU A 26 -1.65 6.35 -9.28
CA LEU A 26 -1.11 4.98 -9.39
C LEU A 26 0.34 4.96 -9.93
N ASP A 27 0.67 5.87 -10.84
CA ASP A 27 2.01 6.00 -11.41
C ASP A 27 3.08 6.39 -10.38
N ASP A 28 2.71 7.15 -9.36
CA ASP A 28 3.60 7.51 -8.26
C ASP A 28 3.87 6.31 -7.36
N VAL A 29 2.85 5.48 -7.10
CA VAL A 29 2.98 4.20 -6.37
C VAL A 29 3.93 3.27 -7.11
N CYS A 30 3.74 3.12 -8.44
CA CYS A 30 4.60 2.30 -9.28
C CYS A 30 6.06 2.79 -9.28
N ARG A 31 6.27 4.11 -9.28
CA ARG A 31 7.61 4.71 -9.20
C ARG A 31 8.27 4.42 -7.86
N ALA A 32 7.53 4.53 -6.76
CA ALA A 32 8.02 4.22 -5.42
C ALA A 32 8.42 2.73 -5.27
N ILE A 33 7.67 1.81 -5.89
CA ILE A 33 8.04 0.38 -5.97
C ILE A 33 9.36 0.23 -6.73
N GLY A 34 9.49 0.84 -7.91
CA GLY A 34 10.68 0.73 -8.75
C GLY A 34 11.96 1.32 -8.13
N SER A 35 11.83 2.31 -7.24
CA SER A 35 12.95 2.86 -6.47
C SER A 35 13.14 2.22 -5.09
N GLY A 36 12.25 1.30 -4.68
CA GLY A 36 12.24 0.74 -3.32
C GLY A 36 11.97 1.76 -2.22
N ASN A 37 11.30 2.88 -2.52
CA ASN A 37 11.03 3.94 -1.54
C ASN A 37 9.82 3.56 -0.67
N VAL A 38 10.08 2.92 0.46
CA VAL A 38 9.03 2.49 1.39
C VAL A 38 8.34 3.67 2.07
N GLU A 39 9.00 4.82 2.21
CA GLU A 39 8.39 6.00 2.84
C GLU A 39 7.28 6.58 1.95
N ASP A 40 7.53 6.68 0.64
CA ASP A 40 6.51 7.08 -0.33
C ASP A 40 5.35 6.08 -0.40
N LEU A 41 5.64 4.78 -0.30
CA LEU A 41 4.59 3.75 -0.21
C LEU A 41 3.77 3.89 1.08
N ALA A 42 4.42 4.09 2.23
CA ALA A 42 3.72 4.26 3.51
C ALA A 42 2.77 5.45 3.50
N ALA A 43 3.15 6.53 2.81
CA ALA A 43 2.34 7.75 2.70
C ALA A 43 1.03 7.55 1.94
N VAL A 44 0.93 6.48 1.14
CA VAL A 44 -0.22 6.18 0.28
C VAL A 44 -0.95 4.90 0.70
N MET A 45 -0.44 4.16 1.68
CA MET A 45 -1.10 2.96 2.21
C MET A 45 -2.42 3.31 2.90
N ASP A 46 -3.41 2.45 2.72
CA ASP A 46 -4.59 2.43 3.57
C ASP A 46 -4.21 2.07 5.03
N ALA A 47 -5.18 2.03 5.94
CA ALA A 47 -4.94 1.64 7.34
C ALA A 47 -4.44 0.19 7.44
N GLU A 48 -4.99 -0.69 6.60
CA GLU A 48 -4.59 -2.07 6.42
C GLU A 48 -4.34 -2.34 4.93
N VAL A 49 -3.33 -3.16 4.65
CA VAL A 49 -2.88 -3.50 3.29
C VAL A 49 -2.73 -5.01 3.20
N GLU A 50 -3.34 -5.59 2.18
CA GLU A 50 -3.10 -6.98 1.82
C GLU A 50 -1.73 -7.08 1.16
N LEU A 51 -0.81 -7.80 1.81
CA LEU A 51 0.57 -7.93 1.34
C LEU A 51 0.90 -9.41 1.15
N SER A 52 1.21 -9.76 -0.09
CA SER A 52 1.60 -11.11 -0.49
C SER A 52 3.04 -11.08 -1.00
N ILE A 53 3.98 -11.58 -0.20
CA ILE A 53 5.40 -11.70 -0.58
C ILE A 53 5.69 -13.19 -0.74
N LEU A 54 5.81 -13.64 -1.99
CA LEU A 54 5.97 -15.04 -2.35
C LEU A 54 4.83 -15.90 -1.77
N ASP A 55 5.16 -16.81 -0.85
CA ASP A 55 4.21 -17.75 -0.26
C ASP A 55 3.58 -17.22 1.05
N LYS A 56 3.95 -15.98 1.47
CA LYS A 56 3.43 -15.35 2.70
C LYS A 56 2.45 -14.25 2.33
N GLU A 57 1.19 -14.47 2.67
CA GLU A 57 0.08 -13.56 2.43
C GLU A 57 -0.68 -13.33 3.73
N ASP A 58 -0.93 -12.06 4.06
CA ASP A 58 -1.71 -11.66 5.24
C ASP A 58 -2.26 -10.24 5.05
N LEU A 59 -3.17 -9.84 5.92
CA LEU A 59 -3.61 -8.46 6.06
C LEU A 59 -2.76 -7.76 7.13
N TYR A 60 -2.00 -6.75 6.72
CA TYR A 60 -1.06 -6.05 7.59
C TYR A 60 -1.56 -4.65 7.92
N SER A 61 -1.36 -4.20 9.15
CA SER A 61 -1.42 -2.76 9.43
C SER A 61 -0.33 -2.04 8.63
N ARG A 62 -0.53 -0.75 8.35
CA ARG A 62 0.48 0.08 7.64
C ARG A 62 1.90 -0.09 8.18
N ASP A 63 2.08 -0.04 9.50
CA ASP A 63 3.41 -0.13 10.12
C ASP A 63 4.05 -1.52 9.91
N GLN A 64 3.22 -2.57 9.96
CA GLN A 64 3.69 -3.94 9.70
C GLN A 64 4.08 -4.11 8.22
N ALA A 65 3.25 -3.61 7.30
CA ALA A 65 3.53 -3.64 5.86
C ALA A 65 4.85 -2.90 5.53
N VAL A 66 5.09 -1.74 6.14
CA VAL A 66 6.35 -1.00 6.03
C VAL A 66 7.55 -1.84 6.47
N SER A 67 7.43 -2.56 7.59
CA SER A 67 8.51 -3.43 8.10
C SER A 67 8.81 -4.59 7.15
N GLU A 68 7.78 -5.24 6.62
CA GLU A 68 7.91 -6.34 5.65
C GLU A 68 8.52 -5.85 4.33
N LEU A 69 8.06 -4.70 3.80
CA LEU A 69 8.62 -4.11 2.58
C LEU A 69 10.08 -3.68 2.73
N LYS A 70 10.45 -3.09 3.88
CA LYS A 70 11.87 -2.76 4.17
C LYS A 70 12.74 -4.02 4.15
N THR A 71 12.26 -5.10 4.77
CA THR A 71 12.97 -6.38 4.79
C THR A 71 13.09 -6.98 3.38
N PHE A 72 12.01 -6.92 2.60
CA PHE A 72 11.97 -7.39 1.22
C PHE A 72 12.93 -6.61 0.31
N PHE A 73 12.89 -5.28 0.31
CA PHE A 73 13.77 -4.45 -0.55
C PHE A 73 15.23 -4.41 -0.08
N ALA A 74 15.50 -4.59 1.21
CA ALA A 74 16.87 -4.80 1.70
C ALA A 74 17.48 -6.09 1.13
N THR A 75 16.66 -7.12 0.96
CA THR A 75 17.08 -8.41 0.39
C THR A 75 17.08 -8.38 -1.14
N ASN A 76 16.13 -7.71 -1.76
CA ASN A 76 15.86 -7.69 -3.19
C ASN A 76 15.81 -6.24 -3.68
N THR A 77 16.96 -5.57 -3.70
CA THR A 77 17.06 -4.15 -4.05
C THR A 77 16.51 -3.89 -5.47
N PRO A 78 15.45 -3.07 -5.60
CA PRO A 78 14.90 -2.68 -6.90
C PRO A 78 15.90 -1.91 -7.75
N SER A 79 15.93 -2.20 -9.05
CA SER A 79 16.64 -1.38 -10.03
C SER A 79 15.70 -0.65 -10.99
N SER A 80 14.52 -1.22 -11.24
CA SER A 80 13.45 -0.59 -12.03
C SER A 80 12.13 -1.33 -11.85
N PHE A 81 11.03 -0.66 -12.18
CA PHE A 81 9.71 -1.27 -12.31
C PHE A 81 9.13 -0.97 -13.69
N GLY A 82 8.99 -2.01 -14.52
CA GLY A 82 8.42 -1.93 -15.86
C GLY A 82 6.93 -2.30 -15.82
N LYS A 83 6.04 -1.33 -16.05
CA LYS A 83 4.59 -1.58 -16.13
C LYS A 83 4.26 -2.36 -17.40
N VAL A 84 3.50 -3.44 -17.25
CA VAL A 84 3.09 -4.32 -18.36
C VAL A 84 1.60 -4.16 -18.64
N HIS A 85 0.77 -4.10 -17.60
CA HIS A 85 -0.67 -3.92 -17.71
C HIS A 85 -1.16 -2.94 -16.65
N GLN A 86 -2.16 -2.13 -17.01
CA GLN A 86 -2.84 -1.24 -16.08
C GLN A 86 -4.29 -1.02 -16.50
N GLY A 87 -5.15 -0.67 -15.54
CA GLY A 87 -6.55 -0.37 -15.83
C GLY A 87 -7.33 0.08 -14.60
N ALA A 88 -8.59 0.43 -14.83
CA ALA A 88 -9.55 0.69 -13.76
C ALA A 88 -10.42 -0.56 -13.51
N SER A 89 -10.89 -0.72 -12.27
CA SER A 89 -11.89 -1.72 -11.92
C SER A 89 -13.25 -1.41 -12.58
N LYS A 90 -14.17 -2.38 -12.58
CA LYS A 90 -15.49 -2.23 -13.22
C LYS A 90 -16.33 -1.07 -12.67
N SER A 91 -16.14 -0.71 -11.39
CA SER A 91 -16.84 0.43 -10.77
C SER A 91 -16.09 1.76 -10.90
N ALA A 92 -14.90 1.76 -11.53
CA ALA A 92 -13.98 2.89 -11.62
C ALA A 92 -13.45 3.46 -10.29
N ASP A 93 -13.83 2.88 -9.15
CA ASP A 93 -13.40 3.28 -7.80
C ASP A 93 -12.02 2.73 -7.42
N ALA A 94 -11.42 1.92 -8.28
CA ALA A 94 -10.09 1.38 -8.06
C ALA A 94 -9.32 1.27 -9.38
N GLU A 95 -8.01 1.25 -9.25
CA GLU A 95 -7.06 1.10 -10.35
C GLU A 95 -6.06 0.00 -10.00
N TYR A 96 -5.50 -0.63 -11.02
CA TYR A 96 -4.48 -1.64 -10.85
C TYR A 96 -3.34 -1.47 -11.83
N CYS A 97 -2.15 -1.91 -11.42
CA CYS A 97 -0.99 -2.05 -12.26
C CYS A 97 -0.36 -3.43 -12.02
N ILE A 98 0.03 -4.09 -13.10
CA ILE A 98 0.86 -5.30 -13.08
C ILE A 98 2.14 -5.00 -13.84
N GLY A 99 3.28 -5.29 -13.24
CA GLY A 99 4.57 -5.04 -13.86
C GLY A 99 5.65 -5.97 -13.35
N THR A 100 6.85 -5.80 -13.91
CA THR A 100 8.04 -6.54 -13.50
C THR A 100 8.96 -5.62 -12.70
N LEU A 101 9.27 -6.01 -11.47
CA LEU A 101 10.30 -5.41 -10.63
C LEU A 101 11.62 -6.10 -10.88
N ALA A 102 12.56 -5.39 -11.49
CA ALA A 102 13.92 -5.89 -11.69
C ALA A 102 14.71 -5.76 -10.39
N THR A 103 15.39 -6.85 -9.99
CA THR A 103 16.32 -6.87 -8.84
C THR A 103 17.57 -7.67 -9.20
N ALA A 104 18.65 -7.50 -8.44
CA ALA A 104 19.87 -8.28 -8.63
C ALA A 104 19.69 -9.80 -8.36
N LYS A 105 18.63 -10.19 -7.65
CA LYS A 105 18.32 -11.60 -7.29
C LYS A 105 17.27 -12.24 -8.19
N GLY A 106 16.98 -11.59 -9.31
CA GLY A 106 15.97 -11.99 -10.28
C GLY A 106 14.75 -11.07 -10.28
N PRO A 107 13.94 -11.11 -11.35
CA PRO A 107 12.73 -10.32 -11.44
C PRO A 107 11.61 -10.85 -10.54
N PHE A 108 10.71 -9.95 -10.16
CA PHE A 108 9.45 -10.28 -9.53
C PHE A 108 8.30 -9.71 -10.36
N ARG A 109 7.24 -10.48 -10.55
CA ARG A 109 5.97 -9.93 -11.01
C ARG A 109 5.27 -9.27 -9.84
N VAL A 110 4.90 -8.01 -10.01
CA VAL A 110 4.24 -7.22 -8.97
C VAL A 110 2.84 -6.86 -9.41
N TYR A 111 1.87 -7.11 -8.53
CA TYR A 111 0.50 -6.65 -8.66
C TYR A 111 0.28 -5.54 -7.65
N VAL A 112 -0.34 -4.46 -8.11
CA VAL A 112 -0.65 -3.27 -7.33
C VAL A 112 -2.12 -3.00 -7.50
N TYR A 113 -2.85 -2.89 -6.39
CA TYR A 113 -4.24 -2.46 -6.38
C TYR A 113 -4.40 -1.25 -5.48
N VAL A 114 -5.03 -0.21 -6.02
CA VAL A 114 -5.28 1.05 -5.31
C VAL A 114 -6.75 1.43 -5.40
N ALA A 115 -7.32 1.90 -4.30
CA ALA A 115 -8.66 2.48 -4.27
C ALA A 115 -8.59 4.00 -4.43
N LYS A 116 -9.53 4.60 -5.16
CA LYS A 116 -9.64 6.05 -5.27
C LYS A 116 -10.16 6.64 -3.97
N LYS A 117 -9.52 7.71 -3.50
CA LYS A 117 -9.93 8.46 -2.31
C LYS A 117 -9.79 9.95 -2.57
N GLY A 118 -10.93 10.64 -2.69
CA GLY A 118 -10.95 12.05 -3.03
C GLY A 118 -10.32 12.28 -4.41
N SER A 119 -9.25 13.06 -4.47
CA SER A 119 -8.51 13.36 -5.70
C SER A 119 -7.34 12.39 -5.99
N GLY A 120 -6.99 11.51 -5.05
CA GLY A 120 -5.85 10.58 -5.19
C GLY A 120 -6.24 9.13 -5.00
N VAL A 121 -5.25 8.29 -4.70
CA VAL A 121 -5.42 6.86 -4.46
C VAL A 121 -4.84 6.42 -3.11
N LEU A 122 -5.36 5.33 -2.58
CA LEU A 122 -4.82 4.59 -1.44
C LEU A 122 -4.43 3.18 -1.88
N LEU A 123 -3.24 2.76 -1.51
CA LEU A 123 -2.71 1.42 -1.75
C LEU A 123 -3.41 0.43 -0.81
N GLN A 124 -4.05 -0.58 -1.41
CA GLN A 124 -4.78 -1.63 -0.69
C GLN A 124 -4.15 -3.01 -0.82
N GLU A 125 -3.51 -3.30 -1.97
CA GLU A 125 -2.86 -4.60 -2.18
C GLU A 125 -1.49 -4.42 -2.85
N LEU A 126 -0.50 -5.17 -2.34
CA LEU A 126 0.75 -5.44 -3.03
C LEU A 126 1.05 -6.92 -3.03
N ARG A 127 1.35 -7.46 -4.20
CA ARG A 127 1.78 -8.85 -4.35
C ARG A 127 3.07 -8.95 -5.14
N PHE A 128 4.04 -9.70 -4.63
CA PHE A 128 5.33 -9.98 -5.26
C PHE A 128 5.47 -11.48 -5.51
N GLU A 129 5.41 -11.89 -6.76
CA GLU A 129 5.65 -13.28 -7.19
C GLU A 129 7.02 -13.39 -7.87
N ARG A 130 7.66 -14.56 -7.81
CA ARG A 130 8.75 -14.85 -8.75
C ARG A 130 8.19 -14.91 -10.16
N GLU A 131 8.92 -14.31 -11.10
CA GLU A 131 8.67 -14.52 -12.54
C GLU A 131 9.14 -15.91 -12.99
#